data_AF-A0AAP9IV88-F1
#
_entry.id   AF-A0AAP9IV88-F1
#
_cell.length_a   1.000
_cell.length_b   1.000
_cell.length_c   1.000
_cell.angle_alpha   90.00
_cell.angle_beta   90.00
_cell.angle_gamma   90.00
#
_symmetry.space_group_name_H-M   'P 1'
#
loop_
_entity.id
_entity.type
_entity.pdbx_description
1 polymer ?
#
loop_
_entity_poly.entity_id
_entity_poly.type
_entity_poly.pdbx_seq_one_letter_code
_entity_poly.pdbx_strand_id
1 'polypeptide(L)'
;MQRELLKFKNMDIKESKEYRLAKDWEMAVNSFSFNPEWFAAAIPDMHPTLQQSLYRLIKACIKVMADDNRRYDERNQASHEEAKRIMEYLNEHGRNIPLR
;
A
#
# COMPACT_ATOMS: atom_id res chain seq x y z
N MET A 1 16.26 -9.36 0.52
CA MET A 1 14.77 -9.48 0.60
C MET A 1 14.30 -10.45 1.69
N GLN A 2 14.80 -11.70 1.78
CA GLN A 2 14.33 -12.67 2.80
C GLN A 2 14.65 -12.28 4.26
N ARG A 3 15.74 -11.55 4.53
CA ARG A 3 16.16 -11.18 5.91
C ARG A 3 15.31 -10.08 6.58
N GLU A 4 14.75 -9.15 5.82
CA GLU A 4 13.86 -8.10 6.38
C GLU A 4 12.47 -8.64 6.70
N LEU A 5 11.94 -9.51 5.83
CA LEU A 5 10.67 -10.22 6.09
C LEU A 5 10.75 -11.12 7.33
N LEU A 6 11.94 -11.65 7.66
CA LEU A 6 12.15 -12.47 8.86
C LEU A 6 12.06 -11.67 10.18
N LYS A 7 12.43 -10.37 10.19
CA LYS A 7 12.36 -9.54 11.40
C LYS A 7 10.91 -9.29 11.85
N PHE A 8 9.97 -9.21 10.91
CA PHE A 8 8.54 -9.03 11.22
C PHE A 8 7.85 -10.32 11.70
N LYS A 9 8.50 -11.48 11.55
CA LYS A 9 7.91 -12.78 11.91
C LYS A 9 7.77 -13.00 13.42
N ASN A 10 8.47 -12.20 14.24
CA ASN A 10 8.49 -12.32 15.71
C ASN A 10 7.85 -11.12 16.46
N MET A 11 7.35 -10.12 15.74
CA MET A 11 6.72 -8.93 16.33
C MET A 11 5.23 -9.01 16.02
N ASP A 12 4.36 -8.87 17.04
CA ASP A 12 2.92 -8.80 16.77
C ASP A 12 2.64 -7.50 16.02
N ILE A 13 2.41 -7.62 14.72
CA ILE A 13 2.09 -6.49 13.84
C ILE A 13 0.90 -5.69 14.38
N LYS A 14 -0.02 -6.32 15.13
CA LYS A 14 -1.19 -5.66 15.69
C LYS A 14 -0.87 -4.56 16.69
N GLU A 15 0.30 -4.61 17.34
CA GLU A 15 0.75 -3.59 18.28
C GLU A 15 1.46 -2.40 17.62
N SER A 16 1.81 -2.55 16.33
CA SER A 16 2.52 -1.52 15.57
C SER A 16 1.66 -0.28 15.32
N LYS A 17 2.31 0.88 15.18
CA LYS A 17 1.63 2.12 14.78
C LYS A 17 1.08 2.03 13.34
N GLU A 18 1.76 1.25 12.49
CA GLU A 18 1.38 1.00 11.10
C GLU A 18 0.07 0.20 11.02
N TYR A 19 -0.11 -0.81 11.87
CA TYR A 19 -1.36 -1.56 11.92
C TYR A 19 -2.53 -0.70 12.44
N ARG A 20 -2.29 0.11 13.49
CA ARG A 20 -3.29 1.09 13.95
C ARG A 20 -3.70 2.04 12.83
N LEU A 21 -2.73 2.62 12.13
CA LEU A 21 -2.99 3.50 10.98
C LEU A 21 -3.75 2.79 9.86
N ALA A 22 -3.46 1.51 9.58
CA ALA A 22 -4.20 0.73 8.59
C ALA A 22 -5.68 0.55 8.98
N LYS A 23 -5.97 0.36 10.27
CA LYS A 23 -7.35 0.30 10.78
C LYS A 23 -8.05 1.67 10.73
N ASP A 24 -7.34 2.75 11.05
CA ASP A 24 -7.88 4.10 10.92
C ASP A 24 -8.21 4.43 9.46
N TRP A 25 -7.34 4.04 8.53
CA TRP A 25 -7.58 4.18 7.11
C TRP A 25 -8.77 3.34 6.65
N GLU A 26 -8.88 2.08 7.08
CA GLU A 26 -10.04 1.21 6.77
C GLU A 26 -11.36 1.85 7.22
N MET A 27 -11.39 2.43 8.43
CA MET A 27 -12.57 3.16 8.91
C MET A 27 -12.85 4.41 8.07
N ALA A 28 -11.82 5.15 7.67
CA ALA A 28 -11.96 6.35 6.86
C ALA A 28 -12.56 6.02 5.48
N VAL A 29 -12.05 5.00 4.78
CA VAL A 29 -12.55 4.63 3.44
C VAL A 29 -13.90 3.92 3.47
N ASN A 30 -14.28 3.31 4.59
CA ASN A 30 -15.60 2.72 4.80
C ASN A 30 -16.69 3.77 5.12
N SER A 31 -16.34 5.05 5.29
CA SER A 31 -17.30 6.14 5.48
C SER A 31 -17.96 6.54 4.16
N PHE A 32 -19.29 6.68 4.15
CA PHE A 32 -20.06 7.19 2.99
C PHE A 32 -19.63 8.59 2.51
N SER A 33 -18.93 9.36 3.35
CA SER A 33 -18.43 10.69 3.02
C SER A 33 -17.01 10.72 2.47
N PHE A 34 -16.32 9.58 2.37
CA PHE A 34 -14.96 9.55 1.85
C PHE A 34 -14.97 9.72 0.33
N ASN A 35 -14.26 10.75 -0.15
CA ASN A 35 -14.09 11.00 -1.58
C ASN A 35 -12.62 10.76 -1.98
N PRO A 36 -12.32 9.68 -2.73
CA PRO A 36 -10.94 9.36 -3.12
C PRO A 36 -10.32 10.45 -4.02
N GLU A 37 -11.11 11.15 -4.83
CA GLU A 37 -10.62 12.22 -5.69
C GLU A 37 -10.16 13.44 -4.88
N TRP A 38 -10.88 13.76 -3.79
CA TRP A 38 -10.48 14.85 -2.89
C TRP A 38 -9.22 14.49 -2.09
N PHE A 39 -9.10 13.22 -1.67
CA PHE A 39 -7.86 12.75 -1.05
C PHE A 39 -6.68 12.88 -2.01
N ALA A 40 -6.83 12.46 -3.27
CA ALA A 40 -5.80 12.56 -4.28
C ALA A 40 -5.42 14.02 -4.60
N ALA A 41 -6.42 14.90 -4.68
CA ALA A 41 -6.23 16.33 -4.93
C ALA A 41 -5.46 17.07 -3.82
N ALA A 42 -5.45 16.53 -2.59
CA ALA A 42 -4.70 17.08 -1.47
C ALA A 42 -3.22 16.62 -1.42
N ILE A 43 -2.83 15.60 -2.20
CA ILE A 43 -1.45 15.09 -2.20
C ILE A 43 -0.41 16.16 -2.59
N PRO A 44 -0.64 17.02 -3.60
CA PRO A 44 0.29 18.08 -3.96
C PRO A 44 0.60 19.07 -2.81
N ASP A 45 -0.32 19.26 -1.87
CA ASP A 45 -0.16 20.15 -0.72
C ASP A 45 0.71 19.54 0.40
N MET A 46 1.00 18.24 0.34
CA MET A 46 1.89 17.59 1.30
C MET A 46 3.35 18.02 1.09
N HIS A 47 4.15 17.98 2.15
CA HIS A 47 5.59 18.18 2.04
C HIS A 47 6.20 17.22 0.98
N PRO A 48 7.08 17.67 0.05
CA PRO A 48 7.55 16.84 -1.07
C PRO A 48 8.20 15.51 -0.66
N THR A 49 8.90 15.46 0.47
CA THR A 49 9.47 14.19 0.98
C THR A 49 8.39 13.21 1.45
N LEU A 50 7.27 13.73 1.97
CA LEU A 50 6.13 12.91 2.38
C LEU A 50 5.35 12.40 1.18
N GLN A 51 5.28 13.15 0.07
CA GLN A 51 4.72 12.65 -1.19
C GLN A 51 5.50 11.41 -1.69
N GLN A 52 6.84 11.41 -1.60
CA GLN A 52 7.64 10.24 -1.93
C GLN A 52 7.41 9.06 -0.98
N SER A 53 7.24 9.35 0.32
CA SER A 53 6.88 8.32 1.32
C SER A 53 5.52 7.72 1.05
N LEU A 54 4.52 8.53 0.67
CA LEU A 54 3.19 8.07 0.30
C LEU A 54 3.25 7.19 -0.96
N TYR A 55 4.02 7.58 -1.98
CA TYR A 55 4.18 6.73 -3.16
C TYR A 55 4.80 5.36 -2.81
N ARG A 56 5.84 5.34 -1.96
CA ARG A 56 6.44 4.08 -1.49
C ARG A 56 5.42 3.22 -0.72
N LEU A 57 4.58 3.84 0.11
CA LEU A 57 3.50 3.17 0.81
C LEU A 57 2.49 2.57 -0.17
N ILE A 58 2.01 3.33 -1.15
CA ILE A 58 1.08 2.84 -2.20
C ILE A 58 1.69 1.66 -2.95
N LYS A 59 2.97 1.75 -3.35
CA LYS A 59 3.67 0.63 -4.01
C LYS A 59 3.75 -0.62 -3.12
N ALA A 60 3.97 -0.45 -1.82
CA ALA A 60 3.96 -1.57 -0.86
C ALA A 60 2.56 -2.20 -0.73
N CYS A 61 1.50 -1.38 -0.69
CA CYS A 61 0.11 -1.86 -0.70
C CYS A 61 -0.21 -2.67 -1.96
N ILE A 62 0.14 -2.15 -3.14
CA ILE A 62 -0.07 -2.84 -4.42
C ILE A 62 0.66 -4.19 -4.43
N LYS A 63 1.90 -4.24 -3.93
CA LYS A 63 2.65 -5.50 -3.83
C LYS A 63 1.93 -6.55 -2.98
N VAL A 64 1.32 -6.16 -1.86
CA VAL A 64 0.52 -7.08 -1.02
C VAL A 64 -0.76 -7.50 -1.72
N MET A 65 -1.40 -6.60 -2.48
CA MET A 65 -2.60 -6.91 -3.27
C MET A 65 -2.32 -7.81 -4.47
N ALA A 66 -1.08 -7.84 -4.97
CA ALA A 66 -0.65 -8.69 -6.07
C ALA A 66 -0.18 -10.09 -5.61
N ASP A 67 -0.11 -10.36 -4.31
CA ASP A 67 0.43 -11.62 -3.77
C ASP A 67 -0.55 -12.78 -3.99
N ASP A 68 -0.14 -13.76 -4.80
CA ASP A 68 -0.90 -14.99 -5.11
C ASP A 68 -1.07 -15.92 -3.90
N ASN A 69 -0.29 -15.74 -2.82
CA ASN A 69 -0.39 -16.59 -1.62
C ASN A 69 -1.57 -16.19 -0.70
N ARG A 70 -2.24 -15.08 -1.00
CA ARG A 70 -3.41 -14.62 -0.25
C ARG A 70 -4.70 -15.13 -0.92
N ARG A 71 -5.68 -15.51 -0.11
CA ARG A 71 -7.04 -15.80 -0.60
C ARG A 71 -7.77 -14.50 -0.92
N TYR A 72 -8.25 -14.38 -2.16
CA TYR A 72 -9.15 -13.31 -2.60
C TYR A 72 -10.56 -13.85 -2.76
N ASP A 73 -11.55 -13.01 -2.50
CA ASP A 73 -12.92 -13.26 -2.90
C ASP A 73 -13.22 -12.53 -4.22
N GLU A 74 -14.38 -12.82 -4.82
CA GLU A 74 -14.78 -12.27 -6.12
C GLU A 74 -14.81 -10.73 -6.12
N ARG A 75 -15.06 -10.09 -4.97
CA ARG A 75 -15.08 -8.63 -4.83
C ARG A 75 -13.71 -8.00 -5.03
N ASN A 76 -12.64 -8.74 -4.72
CA ASN A 76 -11.26 -8.26 -4.79
C ASN A 76 -10.48 -8.81 -5.99
N GLN A 77 -11.05 -9.74 -6.76
CA GLN A 77 -10.35 -10.39 -7.87
C GLN A 77 -9.86 -9.37 -8.92
N ALA A 78 -10.71 -8.42 -9.30
CA ALA A 78 -10.35 -7.40 -10.28
C ALA A 78 -9.15 -6.56 -9.83
N SER A 79 -9.16 -6.09 -8.57
CA SER A 79 -8.06 -5.31 -8.01
C SER A 79 -6.77 -6.13 -7.84
N HIS A 80 -6.88 -7.43 -7.56
CA HIS A 80 -5.74 -8.34 -7.50
C HIS A 80 -5.06 -8.49 -8.86
N GLU A 81 -5.82 -8.79 -9.92
CA GLU A 81 -5.28 -8.94 -11.28
C GLU A 81 -4.67 -7.63 -11.80
N GLU A 82 -5.29 -6.49 -11.51
CA GLU A 82 -4.74 -5.18 -11.85
C GLU A 82 -3.44 -4.91 -11.08
N ALA A 83 -3.40 -5.21 -9.77
CA ALA A 83 -2.20 -5.06 -8.97
C ALA A 83 -1.04 -5.93 -9.51
N LYS A 84 -1.31 -7.13 -10.01
CA LYS A 84 -0.30 -7.99 -10.65
C LYS A 84 0.31 -7.33 -11.87
N ARG A 85 -0.53 -6.83 -12.79
CA ARG A 85 -0.06 -6.11 -14.00
C ARG A 85 0.77 -4.87 -13.65
N ILE A 86 0.33 -4.11 -12.65
CA ILE A 86 1.09 -2.95 -12.16
C ILE A 86 2.45 -3.41 -11.62
N MET A 87 2.50 -4.48 -10.83
CA MET A 87 3.75 -5.00 -10.27
C MET A 87 4.69 -5.55 -11.34
N GLU A 88 4.18 -6.23 -12.36
CA GLU A 88 4.96 -6.68 -13.53
C GLU A 88 5.63 -5.48 -14.21
N TYR A 89 4.86 -4.45 -14.57
CA TYR A 89 5.39 -3.22 -15.16
C TYR A 89 6.42 -2.55 -14.25
N LEU A 90 6.16 -2.43 -12.95
CA LEU A 90 7.08 -1.80 -12.00
C LEU A 90 8.35 -2.62 -11.75
N ASN A 91 8.32 -3.93 -11.93
CA ASN A 91 9.51 -4.78 -11.84
C ASN A 91 10.39 -4.63 -13.08
N GLU A 92 9.79 -4.43 -14.26
CA GLU A 92 10.52 -4.27 -15.52
C GLU A 92 11.01 -2.83 -15.74
N HIS A 93 10.19 -1.83 -15.41
CA HIS A 93 10.43 -0.42 -15.77
C HIS A 93 10.51 0.52 -14.57
N GLY A 94 10.33 0.01 -13.35
CA GLY A 94 10.30 0.85 -12.15
C GLY A 94 11.63 1.56 -11.88
N ARG A 95 11.54 2.79 -11.36
CA ARG A 95 12.71 3.56 -10.91
C ARG A 95 12.95 3.36 -9.42
N ASN A 96 14.21 3.48 -9.00
CA ASN A 96 14.56 3.55 -7.59
C ASN A 96 14.07 4.89 -7.00
N ILE A 97 13.39 4.83 -5.86
CA ILE A 97 12.93 6.01 -5.11
C ILE A 97 13.65 5.99 -3.77
N PRO A 98 14.71 6.80 -3.61
CA PRO A 98 15.58 6.69 -2.44
C PRO A 98 14.83 7.00 -1.15
N LEU A 99 15.16 6.25 -0.09
CA LEU A 99 14.90 6.68 1.27
C LEU A 99 15.86 7.85 1.55
N ARG A 100 15.31 9.00 1.97
CA ARG A 100 16.13 10.07 2.54
C ARG A 100 16.39 9.77 4.00
#